data_AF-A0A0J9YVE0-F1
#
_entry.id   AF-A0A0J9YVE0-F1
#
_cell.length_a   1.000
_cell.length_b   1.000
_cell.length_c   1.000
_cell.angle_alpha   90.00
_cell.angle_beta   90.00
_cell.angle_gamma   90.00
#
_symmetry.space_group_name_H-M   'P 1'
#
loop_
_entity.id
_entity.type
_entity.pdbx_description
1 polymer ?
#
loop_
_entity_poly.entity_id
_entity_poly.type
_entity_poly.pdbx_seq_one_letter_code
_entity_poly.pdbx_strand_id
1 'polypeptide(L)'
;MESSCAAGSNFKEIRKFGERPPPKRLTREAMRNYLKERGDQTVLILHAKVAQKSYGNEKRFFCPPPCVYLMGSGWKKKKEQMERDGCSEQESQPCAFIGIGNSDQEMQQLNLEGKNYCTAKTLYISDSDKRKHFMLSVKMFYGNSDDIGVFLSKRIKVISKPSKKKQSLKNADLCIASGT
;
A
#
# COMPACT_ATOMS: atom_id res chain seq x y z
N MET A 1 -66.04 -28.80 4.11
CA MET A 1 -64.89 -29.02 5.00
C MET A 1 -63.66 -29.13 4.12
N GLU A 2 -62.99 -27.99 3.97
CA GLU A 2 -61.72 -27.85 3.29
C GLU A 2 -60.64 -28.58 4.11
N SER A 3 -59.72 -29.28 3.45
CA SER A 3 -58.45 -29.65 4.06
C SER A 3 -57.34 -29.23 3.09
N SER A 4 -56.56 -28.28 3.59
CA SER A 4 -55.56 -27.48 2.90
C SER A 4 -54.20 -28.17 2.84
N CYS A 5 -53.54 -28.03 1.70
CA CYS A 5 -52.14 -28.35 1.47
C CYS A 5 -51.22 -27.52 2.39
N ALA A 6 -50.24 -28.16 3.03
CA ALA A 6 -49.11 -27.48 3.67
C ALA A 6 -47.83 -27.76 2.87
N ALA A 7 -47.47 -26.82 2.00
CA ALA A 7 -46.14 -26.74 1.40
C ALA A 7 -45.18 -26.06 2.40
N GLY A 8 -44.16 -26.79 2.85
CA GLY A 8 -43.09 -26.25 3.69
C GLY A 8 -42.10 -25.44 2.85
N SER A 9 -42.22 -24.12 2.89
CA SER A 9 -41.29 -23.19 2.24
C SER A 9 -40.08 -22.94 3.13
N ASN A 10 -38.90 -23.36 2.66
CA ASN A 10 -37.60 -22.95 3.18
C ASN A 10 -37.48 -21.42 3.13
N PHE A 11 -37.46 -20.76 4.29
CA PHE A 11 -37.17 -19.34 4.39
C PHE A 11 -35.70 -19.10 4.04
N LYS A 12 -35.43 -18.72 2.78
CA LYS A 12 -34.17 -18.09 2.40
C LYS A 12 -34.12 -16.73 3.10
N GLU A 13 -33.18 -16.58 4.02
CA GLU A 13 -32.87 -15.32 4.67
C GLU A 13 -32.43 -14.32 3.59
N ILE A 14 -33.33 -13.41 3.24
CA ILE A 14 -33.08 -12.33 2.28
C ILE A 14 -32.08 -11.38 2.94
N ARG A 15 -30.80 -11.49 2.57
CA ARG A 15 -29.81 -10.48 2.95
C ARG A 15 -30.24 -9.15 2.35
N LYS A 16 -30.52 -8.15 3.19
CA LYS A 16 -30.75 -6.77 2.73
C LYS A 16 -29.50 -6.30 1.98
N PHE A 17 -29.70 -5.79 0.77
CA PHE A 17 -28.64 -5.14 -0.01
C PHE A 17 -27.99 -4.04 0.84
N GLY A 18 -26.71 -4.20 1.18
CA GLY A 18 -25.90 -3.16 1.82
C GLY A 18 -25.50 -3.36 3.29
N GLU A 19 -26.03 -4.35 4.01
CA GLU A 19 -25.57 -4.62 5.39
C GLU A 19 -24.30 -5.47 5.39
N ARG A 20 -23.17 -4.86 5.79
CA ARG A 20 -21.93 -5.61 6.05
C ARG A 20 -22.17 -6.54 7.25
N PRO A 21 -21.81 -7.83 7.16
CA PRO A 21 -21.96 -8.74 8.30
C PRO A 21 -21.18 -8.20 9.50
N PRO A 22 -21.67 -8.44 10.73
CA PRO A 22 -21.00 -7.96 11.93
C PRO A 22 -19.55 -8.47 11.99
N PRO A 23 -18.61 -7.66 12.50
CA PRO A 23 -17.21 -8.03 12.55
C PRO A 23 -17.04 -9.29 13.41
N LYS A 24 -16.44 -10.33 12.82
CA LYS A 24 -16.16 -11.60 13.51
C LYS A 24 -14.86 -11.48 14.29
N ARG A 25 -14.89 -11.79 15.60
CA ARG A 25 -13.66 -11.86 16.41
C ARG A 25 -12.79 -13.04 15.97
N LEU A 26 -11.48 -12.88 16.05
CA LEU A 26 -10.52 -13.94 15.75
C LEU A 26 -10.66 -15.09 16.76
N THR A 27 -10.87 -16.31 16.28
CA THR A 27 -10.96 -17.51 17.12
C THR A 27 -9.58 -18.16 17.29
N ARG A 28 -9.42 -18.97 18.34
CA ARG A 28 -8.18 -19.73 18.58
C ARG A 28 -7.88 -20.70 17.43
N GLU A 29 -8.91 -21.29 16.83
CA GLU A 29 -8.77 -22.18 15.67
C GLU A 29 -8.29 -21.44 14.43
N ALA A 30 -8.92 -20.30 14.11
CA ALA A 30 -8.50 -19.46 12.99
C ALA A 30 -7.04 -18.99 13.15
N MET A 31 -6.63 -18.63 14.38
CA MET A 31 -5.24 -18.28 14.68
C MET A 31 -4.28 -19.46 14.49
N ARG A 32 -4.64 -20.68 14.93
CA ARG A 32 -3.81 -21.88 14.70
C ARG A 32 -3.60 -22.13 13.21
N ASN A 33 -4.66 -22.01 12.41
CA ASN A 33 -4.57 -22.18 10.96
C ASN A 33 -3.68 -21.10 10.33
N TYR A 34 -3.83 -19.84 10.76
CA TYR A 34 -2.96 -18.74 10.33
C TYR A 34 -1.48 -19.01 10.66
N LEU A 35 -1.17 -19.43 11.89
CA LEU A 35 0.21 -19.69 12.31
C LEU A 35 0.86 -20.84 11.54
N LYS A 36 0.05 -21.80 11.06
CA LYS A 36 0.51 -22.93 10.24
C LYS A 36 0.79 -22.52 8.78
N GLU A 37 -0.06 -21.69 8.18
CA GLU A 37 0.04 -21.32 6.75
C GLU A 37 0.89 -20.07 6.49
N ARG A 38 0.84 -19.07 7.37
CA ARG A 38 1.50 -17.74 7.21
C ARG A 38 1.24 -17.09 5.84
N GLY A 39 0.00 -17.20 5.36
CA GLY A 39 -0.44 -16.64 4.08
C GLY A 39 -0.69 -15.13 4.11
N ASP A 40 0.29 -14.34 4.59
CA ASP A 40 0.17 -12.90 4.75
C ASP A 40 0.16 -12.14 3.41
N GLN A 41 -0.45 -10.94 3.43
CA GLN A 41 -0.30 -9.91 2.40
C GLN A 41 0.67 -8.86 2.94
N THR A 42 1.86 -8.78 2.35
CA THR A 42 2.90 -7.83 2.77
C THR A 42 3.11 -6.77 1.70
N VAL A 43 3.16 -5.51 2.13
CA VAL A 43 3.57 -4.36 1.30
C VAL A 43 4.94 -3.89 1.78
N LEU A 44 5.92 -3.86 0.89
CA LEU A 44 7.27 -3.37 1.19
C LEU A 44 7.57 -2.12 0.36
N ILE A 45 7.99 -1.04 1.04
CA ILE A 45 8.36 0.22 0.42
C ILE A 45 9.88 0.42 0.59
N LEU A 46 10.63 0.23 -0.50
CA LEU A 46 12.06 0.50 -0.54
C LEU A 46 12.31 1.93 -1.01
N HIS A 47 13.14 2.67 -0.29
CA HIS A 47 13.45 4.07 -0.60
C HIS A 47 14.79 4.49 0.01
N ALA A 48 15.36 5.59 -0.50
CA ALA A 48 16.53 6.21 0.12
C ALA A 48 16.16 6.90 1.46
N LYS A 49 17.11 6.96 2.39
CA LYS A 49 16.95 7.69 3.68
C LYS A 49 16.99 9.21 3.51
N VAL A 50 17.47 9.69 2.36
CA VAL A 50 17.61 11.12 2.04
C VAL A 50 17.04 11.40 0.65
N ALA A 51 16.58 12.64 0.42
CA ALA A 51 16.17 13.12 -0.89
C ALA A 51 16.72 14.52 -1.14
N GLN A 52 17.25 14.75 -2.34
CA GLN A 52 17.73 16.07 -2.74
C GLN A 52 16.55 16.94 -3.20
N LYS A 53 16.47 18.14 -2.64
CA LYS A 53 15.51 19.17 -3.02
C LYS A 53 15.78 19.69 -4.43
N SER A 54 14.71 19.92 -5.18
CA SER A 54 14.73 20.57 -6.50
C SER A 54 14.50 22.07 -6.32
N TYR A 55 15.25 22.92 -7.03
CA TYR A 55 15.15 24.37 -6.92
C TYR A 55 14.53 25.02 -8.15
N GLY A 56 13.56 25.91 -7.94
CA GLY A 56 12.85 26.58 -9.03
C GLY A 56 12.06 25.57 -9.86
N ASN A 57 12.26 25.58 -11.18
CA ASN A 57 11.53 24.70 -12.10
C ASN A 57 12.26 23.38 -12.42
N GLU A 58 13.47 23.17 -11.89
CA GLU A 58 14.18 21.90 -12.10
C GLU A 58 13.47 20.74 -11.36
N LYS A 59 13.64 19.50 -11.84
CA LYS A 59 13.11 18.30 -11.16
C LYS A 59 14.23 17.31 -10.90
N ARG A 60 14.66 17.21 -9.64
CA ARG A 60 15.64 16.22 -9.17
C ARG A 60 14.87 15.00 -8.68
N PHE A 61 14.71 14.02 -9.56
CA PHE A 61 14.03 12.78 -9.19
C PHE A 61 14.77 12.03 -8.10
N PHE A 62 14.03 11.34 -7.24
CA PHE A 62 14.59 10.51 -6.19
C PHE A 62 15.42 9.37 -6.80
N CYS A 63 16.65 9.23 -6.32
CA CYS A 63 17.58 8.21 -6.80
C CYS A 63 18.24 7.51 -5.60
N PRO A 64 18.08 6.17 -5.46
CA PRO A 64 17.28 5.29 -6.33
C PRO A 64 15.77 5.61 -6.29
N PRO A 65 15.01 5.28 -7.36
CA PRO A 65 13.57 5.49 -7.37
C PRO A 65 12.90 4.62 -6.28
N PRO A 66 11.97 5.17 -5.48
CA PRO A 66 11.22 4.36 -4.52
C PRO A 66 10.51 3.19 -5.20
N CYS A 67 10.53 2.03 -4.57
CA CYS A 67 9.95 0.80 -5.10
C CYS A 67 8.93 0.24 -4.12
N VAL A 68 7.77 -0.19 -4.62
CA VAL A 68 6.74 -0.88 -3.84
C VAL A 68 6.69 -2.34 -4.30
N TYR A 69 6.73 -3.27 -3.35
CA TYR A 69 6.62 -4.72 -3.56
C TYR A 69 5.41 -5.29 -2.82
N LEU A 70 4.68 -6.18 -3.50
CA LEU A 70 3.64 -7.02 -2.94
C LEU A 70 4.23 -8.42 -2.71
N MET A 71 4.39 -8.79 -1.45
CA MET A 71 5.00 -10.07 -1.05
C MET A 71 4.01 -10.92 -0.26
N GLY A 72 4.25 -12.22 -0.24
CA GLY A 72 3.43 -13.19 0.47
C GLY A 72 2.34 -13.81 -0.41
N SER A 73 2.01 -15.06 -0.12
CA SER A 73 1.00 -15.83 -0.87
C SER A 73 -0.43 -15.32 -0.64
N GLY A 74 -0.64 -14.47 0.36
CA GLY A 74 -1.93 -13.89 0.68
C GLY A 74 -2.53 -13.05 -0.45
N TRP A 75 -1.70 -12.41 -1.28
CA TRP A 75 -2.18 -11.62 -2.43
C TRP A 75 -2.86 -12.50 -3.47
N LYS A 76 -2.23 -13.64 -3.80
CA LYS A 76 -2.80 -14.63 -4.71
C LYS A 76 -4.07 -15.26 -4.13
N LYS A 77 -4.05 -15.67 -2.86
CA LYS A 77 -5.21 -16.23 -2.15
C LYS A 77 -6.39 -15.25 -2.12
N LYS A 78 -6.11 -13.95 -1.97
CA LYS A 78 -7.12 -12.89 -1.98
C LYS A 78 -7.71 -12.67 -3.38
N LYS A 79 -6.88 -12.64 -4.43
CA LYS A 79 -7.34 -12.59 -5.83
C LYS A 79 -8.28 -13.75 -6.15
N GLU A 80 -7.86 -14.99 -5.89
CA GLU A 80 -8.67 -16.21 -6.11
C GLU A 80 -9.97 -16.23 -5.28
N GLN A 81 -9.98 -15.60 -4.10
CA GLN A 81 -11.21 -15.46 -3.31
C GLN A 81 -12.18 -14.45 -3.92
N MET A 82 -11.69 -13.30 -4.41
CA MET A 82 -12.53 -12.30 -5.08
C MET A 82 -13.12 -12.84 -6.38
N GLU A 83 -12.33 -13.58 -7.17
CA GLU A 83 -12.79 -14.21 -8.41
C GLU A 83 -13.88 -15.27 -8.15
N ARG A 84 -13.73 -16.07 -7.08
CA ARG A 84 -14.78 -17.02 -6.65
C ARG A 84 -16.06 -16.33 -6.19
N ASP A 85 -15.95 -15.12 -5.67
CA ASP A 85 -17.10 -14.30 -5.26
C ASP A 85 -17.71 -13.51 -6.44
N GLY A 86 -17.18 -13.67 -7.66
CA GLY A 86 -17.73 -13.12 -8.89
C GLY A 86 -17.04 -11.86 -9.42
N CYS A 87 -15.94 -11.39 -8.80
CA CYS A 87 -15.14 -10.29 -9.34
C CYS A 87 -14.38 -10.72 -10.59
N SER A 88 -14.30 -9.82 -11.57
CA SER A 88 -13.41 -9.96 -12.74
C SER A 88 -11.92 -9.85 -12.36
N GLU A 89 -11.05 -10.18 -13.32
CA GLU A 89 -9.61 -9.99 -13.14
C GLU A 89 -9.23 -8.52 -12.90
N GLN A 90 -9.89 -7.58 -13.56
CA GLN A 90 -9.65 -6.15 -13.38
C GLN A 90 -10.09 -5.67 -11.99
N GLU A 91 -11.22 -6.16 -11.49
CA GLU A 91 -11.76 -5.81 -10.18
C GLU A 91 -10.93 -6.36 -9.02
N SER A 92 -10.30 -7.52 -9.19
CA SER A 92 -9.47 -8.18 -8.19
C SER A 92 -7.99 -7.74 -8.23
N GLN A 93 -7.60 -6.92 -9.21
CA GLN A 93 -6.24 -6.41 -9.36
C GLN A 93 -5.95 -5.32 -8.32
N PRO A 94 -4.82 -5.40 -7.56
CA PRO A 94 -4.37 -4.31 -6.71
C PRO A 94 -3.88 -3.11 -7.53
N CYS A 95 -4.38 -1.94 -7.15
CA CYS A 95 -3.99 -0.62 -7.65
C CYS A 95 -3.27 0.15 -6.53
N ALA A 96 -2.23 0.90 -6.88
CA ALA A 96 -1.47 1.70 -5.92
C ALA A 96 -1.11 3.09 -6.46
N PHE A 97 -1.12 4.08 -5.58
CA PHE A 97 -0.71 5.46 -5.85
C PHE A 97 0.32 5.88 -4.81
N ILE A 98 1.35 6.61 -5.22
CA ILE A 98 2.42 7.05 -4.33
C ILE A 98 2.60 8.57 -4.38
N GLY A 99 2.79 9.19 -3.21
CA GLY A 99 3.05 10.62 -3.11
C GLY A 99 3.98 10.96 -1.93
N ILE A 100 4.41 12.21 -1.85
CA ILE A 100 5.31 12.72 -0.79
C ILE A 100 4.56 13.34 0.41
N GLY A 101 3.24 13.16 0.45
CA GLY A 101 2.37 13.70 1.50
C GLY A 101 2.29 15.23 1.53
N ASN A 102 2.44 15.88 0.37
CA ASN A 102 2.09 17.29 0.18
C ASN A 102 0.82 17.34 -0.69
N SER A 103 -0.14 18.21 -0.36
CA SER A 103 -1.37 18.43 -1.13
C SER A 103 -1.11 19.02 -2.52
N ASP A 104 0.01 19.73 -2.69
CA ASP A 104 0.31 20.45 -3.93
C ASP A 104 0.79 19.54 -5.07
N GLN A 105 1.10 18.27 -4.77
CA GLN A 105 1.59 17.32 -5.74
C GLN A 105 0.66 16.10 -5.79
N GLU A 106 0.08 15.85 -6.96
CA GLU A 106 -0.75 14.68 -7.19
C GLU A 106 0.02 13.38 -6.93
N MET A 107 -0.70 12.37 -6.45
CA MET A 107 -0.12 11.04 -6.30
C MET A 107 0.11 10.41 -7.66
N GLN A 108 1.27 9.80 -7.84
CA GLN A 108 1.63 9.07 -9.04
C GLN A 108 1.05 7.65 -9.00
N GLN A 109 0.37 7.21 -10.05
CA GLN A 109 -0.08 5.83 -10.19
C GLN A 109 1.12 4.88 -10.36
N LEU A 110 1.09 3.77 -9.64
CA LEU A 110 2.03 2.66 -9.77
C LEU A 110 1.36 1.54 -10.58
N ASN A 111 1.96 1.17 -11.71
CA ASN A 111 1.50 0.04 -12.50
C ASN A 111 2.03 -1.28 -11.89
N LEU A 112 1.13 -2.04 -11.26
CA LEU A 112 1.38 -3.36 -10.66
C LEU A 112 0.78 -4.50 -11.51
N GLU A 113 0.32 -4.24 -12.72
CA GLU A 113 -0.28 -5.26 -13.58
C GLU A 113 0.78 -6.28 -14.01
N GLY A 114 0.48 -7.56 -13.78
CA GLY A 114 1.38 -8.67 -14.12
C GLY A 114 2.71 -8.70 -13.35
N LYS A 115 2.92 -7.79 -12.38
CA LYS A 115 4.14 -7.68 -11.58
C LYS A 115 3.81 -7.53 -10.11
N ASN A 116 4.63 -8.12 -9.26
CA ASN A 116 4.52 -7.94 -7.82
C ASN A 116 5.30 -6.70 -7.33
N TYR A 117 5.80 -5.84 -8.22
CA TYR A 117 6.52 -4.63 -7.82
C TYR A 117 6.40 -3.50 -8.86
N CYS A 118 6.56 -2.26 -8.39
CA CYS A 118 6.60 -1.07 -9.24
C CYS A 118 7.55 -0.01 -8.68
N THR A 119 8.07 0.86 -9.54
CA THR A 119 9.01 1.93 -9.18
C THR A 119 8.45 3.31 -9.49
N ALA A 120 8.58 4.26 -8.56
CA ALA A 120 8.15 5.64 -8.71
C ALA A 120 9.30 6.52 -9.24
N LYS A 121 9.45 6.58 -10.57
CA LYS A 121 10.65 7.16 -11.21
C LYS A 121 10.66 8.69 -11.27
N THR A 122 9.51 9.33 -11.03
CA THR A 122 9.32 10.77 -11.28
C THR A 122 8.96 11.55 -10.02
N LEU A 123 9.14 10.95 -8.84
CA LEU A 123 8.97 11.66 -7.56
C LEU A 123 10.14 12.61 -7.31
N TYR A 124 9.82 13.83 -6.87
CA TYR A 124 10.77 14.87 -6.49
C TYR A 124 10.14 15.71 -5.37
N ILE A 125 10.95 16.51 -4.67
CA ILE A 125 10.48 17.48 -3.67
C ILE A 125 10.98 18.88 -4.05
N SER A 126 10.06 19.85 -4.13
CA SER A 126 10.34 21.25 -4.49
C SER A 126 10.95 22.04 -3.34
N ASP A 127 11.58 23.17 -3.64
CA ASP A 127 12.09 24.12 -2.66
C ASP A 127 11.00 24.97 -2.00
N SER A 128 9.79 24.99 -2.58
CA SER A 128 8.58 25.50 -1.92
C SER A 128 8.25 24.69 -0.66
N ASP A 129 8.52 23.38 -0.66
CA ASP A 129 8.32 22.51 0.50
C ASP A 129 9.37 22.79 1.58
N LYS A 130 8.92 23.29 2.74
CA LYS A 130 9.80 23.69 3.86
C LYS A 130 10.03 22.58 4.88
N ARG A 131 9.45 21.39 4.69
CA ARG A 131 9.62 20.26 5.61
C ARG A 131 11.08 19.80 5.58
N LYS A 132 11.67 19.58 6.75
CA LYS A 132 13.03 19.00 6.89
C LYS A 132 13.04 17.49 6.63
N HIS A 133 11.89 16.86 6.83
CA HIS A 133 11.69 15.43 6.63
C HIS A 133 10.28 15.17 6.12
N PHE A 134 10.11 14.12 5.33
CA PHE A 134 8.79 13.65 4.88
C PHE A 134 8.75 12.12 4.89
N MET A 135 7.58 11.55 4.61
CA MET A 135 7.39 10.13 4.36
C MET A 135 6.68 9.99 3.02
N LEU A 136 6.98 8.92 2.27
CA LEU A 136 6.16 8.54 1.14
C LEU A 136 4.85 7.96 1.68
N SER A 137 3.75 8.25 0.99
CA SER A 137 2.43 7.68 1.25
C SER A 137 2.02 6.85 0.04
N VAL A 138 1.76 5.57 0.26
CA VAL A 138 1.27 4.63 -0.76
C VAL A 138 -0.18 4.30 -0.45
N LYS A 139 -1.11 4.80 -1.24
CA LYS A 139 -2.55 4.47 -1.15
C LYS A 139 -2.84 3.29 -2.05
N MET A 140 -3.51 2.27 -1.52
CA MET A 140 -3.82 1.04 -2.25
C MET A 140 -5.31 0.69 -2.17
N PHE A 141 -5.84 0.16 -3.26
CA PHE A 141 -7.21 -0.32 -3.38
C PHE A 141 -7.28 -1.41 -4.45
N TYR A 142 -8.35 -2.20 -4.47
CA TYR A 142 -8.63 -3.14 -5.57
C TYR A 142 -9.39 -2.44 -6.71
N GLY A 143 -9.38 -2.99 -7.91
CA GLY A 143 -10.08 -2.41 -9.07
C GLY A 143 -11.59 -2.20 -8.85
N ASN A 144 -12.23 -2.99 -7.98
CA ASN A 144 -13.61 -2.78 -7.54
C ASN A 144 -13.79 -1.63 -6.52
N SER A 145 -12.75 -0.83 -6.27
CA SER A 145 -12.71 0.26 -5.27
C SER A 145 -12.75 -0.18 -3.81
N ASP A 146 -12.55 -1.48 -3.50
CA ASP A 146 -12.35 -1.91 -2.12
C ASP A 146 -11.01 -1.37 -1.59
N ASP A 147 -11.08 -0.56 -0.54
CA ASP A 147 -9.90 0.07 0.05
C ASP A 147 -9.02 -0.95 0.79
N ILE A 148 -7.73 -0.96 0.46
CA ILE A 148 -6.71 -1.75 1.17
C ILE A 148 -6.13 -0.89 2.29
N GLY A 149 -5.91 0.40 2.01
CA GLY A 149 -5.45 1.39 2.98
C GLY A 149 -4.24 2.20 2.51
N VAL A 150 -3.64 2.92 3.46
CA VAL A 150 -2.52 3.84 3.23
C VAL A 150 -1.29 3.39 4.02
N PHE A 151 -0.17 3.19 3.32
CA PHE A 151 1.09 2.73 3.88
C PHE A 151 2.13 3.84 3.83
N LEU A 152 2.77 4.13 4.97
CA LEU A 152 3.81 5.14 5.06
C LEU A 152 5.20 4.52 5.00
N SER A 153 6.12 5.18 4.29
CA SER A 153 7.54 4.83 4.34
C SER A 153 8.18 5.22 5.68
N LYS A 154 9.46 4.85 5.87
CA LYS A 154 10.27 5.48 6.92
C LYS A 154 10.54 6.93 6.54
N ARG A 155 10.94 7.71 7.55
CA ARG A 155 11.26 9.13 7.40
C ARG A 155 12.43 9.33 6.41
N ILE A 156 12.26 10.26 5.48
CA ILE A 156 13.24 10.68 4.48
C ILE A 156 13.69 12.09 4.83
N LYS A 157 15.00 12.31 4.97
CA LYS A 157 15.59 13.62 5.26
C LYS A 157 15.80 14.42 3.97
N VAL A 158 15.31 15.66 3.96
CA VAL A 158 15.50 16.56 2.83
C VAL A 158 16.87 17.21 2.92
N ILE A 159 17.64 17.16 1.83
CA ILE A 159 18.95 17.81 1.72
C ILE A 159 18.96 18.78 0.55
N SER A 160 19.73 19.87 0.66
CA SER A 160 19.91 20.84 -0.43
C SER A 160 20.87 20.31 -1.51
N LYS A 161 22.03 19.85 -1.07
CA LYS A 161 23.11 19.29 -1.90
C LYS A 161 24.03 18.43 -1.03
N PRO A 162 24.66 17.37 -1.57
CA PRO A 162 25.70 16.64 -0.85
C PRO A 162 26.83 17.57 -0.39
N SER A 163 27.31 17.39 0.83
CA SER A 163 28.42 18.17 1.37
C SER A 163 29.73 17.79 0.67
N LYS A 164 30.50 18.81 0.26
CA LYS A 164 31.89 18.63 -0.20
C LYS A 164 32.92 18.66 0.94
N LYS A 165 32.52 19.13 2.14
CA LYS A 165 33.41 19.19 3.31
C LYS A 165 33.55 17.81 3.93
N LYS A 166 34.70 17.53 4.54
CA LYS A 166 34.93 16.31 5.33
C LYS A 166 33.79 16.14 6.33
N GLN A 167 33.13 14.99 6.27
CA GLN A 167 31.96 14.73 7.11
C GLN A 167 32.37 14.70 8.58
N SER A 168 31.64 15.45 9.40
CA SER A 168 31.81 15.43 10.85
C SER A 168 30.87 14.40 11.47
N LEU A 169 31.35 13.67 12.46
CA LEU A 169 30.54 12.75 13.27
C LEU A 169 29.44 13.47 14.08
N LYS A 170 29.50 14.81 14.19
CA LYS A 170 28.42 15.61 14.79
C LYS A 170 27.08 15.49 14.04
N ASN A 171 27.09 15.07 12.78
CA ASN A 171 25.89 14.83 11.99
C ASN A 171 25.86 13.37 11.51
N ALA A 172 25.56 12.48 12.46
CA ALA A 172 25.57 11.02 12.28
C ALA A 172 24.54 10.53 11.24
N ASP A 173 23.42 11.24 11.03
CA ASP A 173 22.39 10.88 10.04
C ASP A 173 22.90 10.78 8.60
N LEU A 174 24.00 11.47 8.29
CA LEU A 174 24.61 11.48 6.97
C LEU A 174 25.84 10.57 6.90
N CYS A 175 26.17 9.87 7.99
CA CYS A 175 27.18 8.83 8.02
C CYS A 175 26.54 7.47 7.67
N ILE A 176 27.34 6.55 7.15
CA ILE A 176 26.92 5.18 6.88
C ILE A 176 27.51 4.32 8.00
N ALA A 177 26.66 3.78 8.86
CA ALA A 177 27.10 2.88 9.92
C ALA A 177 27.25 1.44 9.37
N SER A 178 28.14 0.66 9.96
CA SER A 178 28.29 -0.75 9.60
C SER A 178 26.99 -1.51 9.87
N GLY A 179 26.55 -2.34 8.91
CA GLY A 179 25.37 -3.20 9.05
C GLY A 179 24.02 -2.53 8.78
N THR A 180 23.99 -1.32 8.24
CA THR A 180 22.74 -0.58 7.91
C THR A 180 22.24 -0.76 6.49
#